data_AF-A0A8S1LE36-F1
#
_entry.id   AF-A0A8S1LE36-F1
#
_cell.length_a   1.000
_cell.length_b   1.000
_cell.length_c   1.000
_cell.angle_alpha   90.00
_cell.angle_beta   90.00
_cell.angle_gamma   90.00
#
_symmetry.space_group_name_H-M   'P 1'
#
loop_
_entity.id
_entity.type
_entity.pdbx_description
1 polymer ?
#
loop_
_entity_poly.entity_id
_entity_poly.type
_entity_poly.pdbx_seq_one_letter_code
_entity_poly.pdbx_strand_id
1 'polypeptide(L)'
;MEGQSNYGLKDIKNLRRRVYDALNVMISVGIVIKEKKMMRKNQENQVSFTKQNLITRKQKIKELLLQKKQQLTHSIKKQQALQNLIQCNKVREINEQEKIKFPFLLVKTQLTNSEDEELILESHKSMDYLKIQSKNELQIFGILSIAQQLFQNQQSQN
;
A
#
# COMPACT_ATOMS: atom_id res chain seq x y z
N MET A 1 -1.56 60.49 45.68
CA MET A 1 -0.78 60.05 44.49
C MET A 1 -0.47 58.58 44.65
N GLU A 2 -1.30 57.67 44.16
CA GLU A 2 -0.99 56.24 44.06
C GLU A 2 -1.72 55.67 42.84
N GLY A 3 -1.11 55.81 41.66
CA GLY A 3 -1.72 55.38 40.39
C GLY A 3 -0.73 54.81 39.38
N GLN A 4 0.53 54.60 39.77
CA GLN A 4 1.59 54.14 38.88
C GLN A 4 2.30 52.91 39.46
N SER A 5 1.67 51.74 39.40
CA SER A 5 2.38 50.46 39.67
C SER A 5 1.67 49.20 39.15
N ASN A 6 0.43 49.30 38.65
CA ASN A 6 -0.37 48.10 38.33
C ASN A 6 -0.22 47.61 36.87
N TYR A 7 0.34 48.42 35.97
CA TYR A 7 0.61 48.03 34.57
C TYR A 7 1.74 46.98 34.50
N GLY A 8 2.88 47.24 35.15
CA GLY A 8 4.01 46.29 35.17
C GLY A 8 3.69 44.95 35.83
N LEU A 9 2.81 44.93 36.86
CA LEU A 9 2.44 43.70 37.56
C LEU A 9 1.56 42.76 36.71
N LYS A 10 0.66 43.30 35.89
CA LYS A 10 -0.15 42.51 34.95
C LYS A 10 0.73 41.93 33.83
N ASP A 11 1.72 42.69 33.38
CA ASP A 11 2.64 42.24 32.34
C ASP A 11 3.58 41.14 32.86
N ILE A 12 4.04 41.24 34.11
CA ILE A 12 4.86 40.19 34.76
C ILE A 12 4.10 38.86 34.90
N LYS A 13 2.80 38.88 35.23
CA LYS A 13 1.98 37.66 35.33
C LYS A 13 1.85 36.96 33.98
N ASN A 14 1.58 37.73 32.93
CA ASN A 14 1.47 37.20 31.57
C ASN A 14 2.81 36.65 31.08
N LEU A 15 3.91 37.38 31.32
CA LEU A 15 5.25 36.94 30.96
C LEU A 15 5.62 35.64 31.67
N ARG A 16 5.33 35.52 32.97
CA ARG A 16 5.57 34.31 33.75
C ARG A 16 4.85 33.10 33.15
N ARG A 17 3.58 33.26 32.80
CA ARG A 17 2.78 32.18 32.17
C ARG A 17 3.41 31.73 30.85
N ARG A 18 3.89 32.66 30.02
CA ARG A 18 4.49 32.38 28.70
C ARG A 18 5.86 31.73 28.79
N VAL A 19 6.68 32.15 29.75
CA VAL A 19 7.98 31.52 30.02
C VAL A 19 7.79 30.05 30.41
N TYR A 20 6.78 29.72 31.23
CA TYR A 20 6.48 28.32 31.54
C TYR A 20 5.97 27.52 30.36
N ASP A 21 5.14 28.09 29.48
CA ASP A 21 4.73 27.39 28.24
C ASP A 21 5.95 27.05 27.39
N ALA A 22 6.83 28.03 27.16
CA ALA A 22 8.04 27.83 26.37
C ALA A 22 8.98 26.79 27.03
N LEU A 23 9.19 26.88 28.35
CA LEU A 23 10.04 25.94 29.08
C LEU A 23 9.46 24.53 29.10
N ASN A 24 8.16 24.36 29.33
CA ASN A 24 7.53 23.05 29.35
C ASN A 24 7.64 22.36 27.99
N VAL A 25 7.44 23.09 26.89
CA VAL A 25 7.66 22.56 25.54
C VAL A 25 9.12 22.16 25.35
N MET A 26 10.08 23.02 25.74
CA MET A 26 11.52 22.71 25.65
C MET A 26 11.92 21.48 26.47
N ILE A 27 11.28 21.24 27.62
CA ILE A 27 11.48 20.05 28.44
C ILE A 27 10.91 18.82 27.72
N SER A 28 9.68 18.88 27.21
CA SER A 28 9.05 17.75 26.50
C SER A 28 9.80 17.36 25.22
N VAL A 29 10.40 18.33 24.52
CA VAL A 29 11.25 18.09 23.33
C VAL A 29 12.65 17.59 23.71
N GLY A 30 13.03 17.65 24.99
CA GLY A 30 14.33 17.19 25.49
C GLY A 30 15.48 18.17 25.23
N ILE A 31 15.19 19.46 24.98
CA ILE A 31 16.22 20.51 24.79
C ILE A 31 16.73 21.03 26.14
N VAL A 32 15.86 21.07 27.15
CA VAL A 32 16.19 21.52 28.52
C VAL A 32 15.77 20.45 29.51
N ILE A 33 16.66 20.10 30.45
CA ILE A 33 16.34 19.18 31.54
C ILE A 33 16.08 19.99 32.81
N LYS A 34 15.06 19.57 33.56
CA LYS A 34 14.72 20.13 34.86
C LYS A 34 15.12 19.16 35.97
N GLU A 35 16.09 19.57 36.78
CA GLU A 35 16.48 18.86 38.00
C GLU A 35 16.07 19.72 39.20
N LYS A 36 14.96 19.37 39.86
CA LYS A 36 14.36 20.16 40.93
C LYS A 36 14.07 21.60 40.47
N LYS A 37 14.82 22.60 40.96
CA LYS A 37 14.72 24.03 40.61
C LYS A 37 15.78 24.47 39.59
N MET A 38 16.66 23.57 39.16
CA MET A 38 17.71 23.86 38.17
C MET A 38 17.24 23.49 36.77
N MET A 39 17.50 24.38 35.82
CA MET A 39 17.25 24.18 34.40
C MET A 39 18.60 24.16 33.69
N ARG A 40 18.89 23.09 32.95
CA ARG A 40 20.16 22.94 32.21
C ARG A 40 19.86 22.59 30.75
N LYS A 41 20.67 23.14 29.83
CA LYS A 41 20.64 22.68 28.43
C LYS A 41 20.99 21.19 28.42
N ASN A 42 20.15 20.38 27.78
CA ASN A 42 20.44 18.97 27.62
C ASN A 42 21.71 18.81 26.77
N GLN A 43 22.73 18.15 27.33
CA GLN A 43 23.99 17.87 26.64
C GLN A 43 23.93 16.54 25.86
N GLU A 44 22.91 15.72 26.12
CA GLU A 44 22.76 14.42 25.48
C GLU A 44 22.16 14.52 24.07
N ASN A 45 22.48 13.53 23.23
CA ASN A 45 22.01 13.37 21.86
C ASN A 45 20.50 13.08 21.73
N GLN A 46 19.67 13.25 22.76
CA GLN A 46 18.25 12.87 22.73
C GLN A 46 17.47 13.58 21.61
N VAL A 47 17.77 14.84 21.33
CA VAL A 47 17.19 15.59 20.20
C VAL A 47 17.63 15.00 18.86
N SER A 48 18.90 14.60 18.74
CA SER A 48 19.44 13.93 17.56
C SER A 48 18.80 12.56 17.35
N PHE A 49 18.66 11.77 18.41
CA PHE A 49 18.02 10.45 18.37
C PHE A 49 16.54 10.53 18.01
N THR A 50 15.81 11.51 18.57
CA THR A 50 14.40 11.77 18.22
C THR A 50 14.27 12.18 16.76
N LYS A 51 15.14 13.07 16.27
CA LYS A 51 15.19 13.46 14.86
C LYS A 51 15.47 12.26 13.97
N GLN A 52 16.43 11.40 14.33
CA GLN A 52 16.75 10.19 13.58
C GLN A 52 15.56 9.22 13.54
N ASN A 53 14.88 9.01 14.66
CA ASN A 53 13.67 8.18 14.73
C ASN A 53 12.55 8.73 13.85
N LEU A 54 12.35 10.04 13.82
CA LEU A 54 11.38 10.68 12.93
C LEU A 54 11.75 10.50 11.45
N ILE A 55 13.03 10.61 11.09
CA ILE A 55 13.53 10.35 9.73
C ILE A 55 13.27 8.91 9.32
N THR A 56 13.64 7.95 10.17
CA THR A 56 13.42 6.51 9.93
C THR A 56 11.92 6.20 9.79
N ARG A 57 11.08 6.76 10.66
CA ARG A 57 9.62 6.58 10.59
C ARG A 57 9.04 7.18 9.32
N LYS A 58 9.50 8.36 8.91
CA LYS A 58 9.10 9.01 7.65
C LYS A 58 9.49 8.15 6.44
N GLN A 59 10.68 7.58 6.42
CA GLN A 59 11.14 6.67 5.37
C GLN A 59 10.25 5.43 5.28
N LYS A 60 10.00 4.75 6.40
CA LYS A 60 9.09 3.57 6.44
C LYS A 60 7.69 3.90 5.94
N ILE A 61 7.12 5.03 6.36
CA ILE A 61 5.79 5.46 5.88
C ILE A 61 5.82 5.73 4.38
N LYS A 62 6.89 6.34 3.85
CA LYS A 62 7.04 6.61 2.42
C LYS A 62 7.12 5.32 1.60
N GLU A 63 7.85 4.31 2.07
CA GLU A 63 7.92 2.99 1.43
C GLU A 63 6.56 2.28 1.42
N LEU A 64 5.86 2.28 2.55
CA LEU A 64 4.50 1.72 2.65
C LEU A 64 3.52 2.43 1.73
N LEU A 65 3.60 3.77 1.64
CA LEU A 65 2.76 4.55 0.74
C LEU A 65 3.04 4.18 -0.72
N LEU A 66 4.31 4.01 -1.10
CA LEU A 66 4.68 3.59 -2.45
C LEU A 66 4.10 2.21 -2.79
N GLN A 67 4.24 1.23 -1.89
CA GLN A 67 3.67 -0.10 -2.06
C GLN A 67 2.14 -0.07 -2.21
N LYS A 68 1.44 0.68 -1.33
CA LYS A 68 -0.01 0.85 -1.42
C LYS A 68 -0.43 1.51 -2.73
N LYS A 69 0.31 2.52 -3.20
CA LYS A 69 0.06 3.18 -4.49
C LYS A 69 0.22 2.22 -5.66
N GLN A 70 1.24 1.36 -5.65
CA GLN A 70 1.43 0.32 -6.66
C GLN A 70 0.29 -0.70 -6.65
N GLN A 71 -0.10 -1.19 -5.48
CA GLN A 71 -1.23 -2.12 -5.31
C GLN A 71 -2.55 -1.52 -5.80
N LEU A 72 -2.82 -0.24 -5.46
CA LEU A 72 -4.00 0.47 -5.93
C LEU A 72 -3.99 0.61 -7.45
N THR A 73 -2.87 1.05 -8.03
CA THR A 73 -2.72 1.18 -9.48
C THR A 73 -2.96 -0.15 -10.19
N HIS A 74 -2.42 -1.25 -9.65
CA HIS A 74 -2.64 -2.59 -10.18
C HIS A 74 -4.11 -3.01 -10.08
N SER A 75 -4.79 -2.68 -8.98
CA SER A 75 -6.21 -2.98 -8.78
C SER A 75 -7.13 -2.20 -9.72
N ILE A 76 -6.84 -0.91 -9.94
CA ILE A 76 -7.55 -0.06 -10.91
C ILE A 76 -7.43 -0.64 -12.31
N LYS A 77 -6.22 -1.05 -12.73
CA LYS A 77 -6.02 -1.69 -14.03
C LYS A 77 -6.84 -2.97 -14.19
N LYS A 78 -6.97 -3.78 -13.14
CA LYS A 78 -7.82 -4.99 -13.15
C LYS A 78 -9.29 -4.63 -13.32
N GLN A 79 -9.76 -3.63 -12.59
CA GLN A 79 -11.14 -3.15 -12.66
C GLN A 79 -11.48 -2.61 -14.05
N GLN A 80 -10.61 -1.78 -14.62
CA GLN A 80 -10.79 -1.24 -15.98
C GLN A 80 -10.85 -2.35 -17.02
N ALA A 81 -9.95 -3.34 -16.94
CA ALA A 81 -9.97 -4.48 -17.86
C ALA A 81 -11.29 -5.27 -17.78
N LEU A 82 -11.84 -5.46 -16.57
CA LEU A 82 -13.12 -6.13 -16.38
C LEU A 82 -14.30 -5.30 -16.92
N GLN A 83 -14.30 -3.99 -16.68
CA GLN A 83 -15.32 -3.09 -17.22
C GLN A 83 -15.33 -3.11 -18.75
N ASN A 84 -14.16 -3.04 -19.37
CA ASN A 84 -14.01 -3.15 -20.82
C ASN A 84 -14.52 -4.50 -21.33
N LEU A 85 -14.20 -5.62 -20.64
CA LEU A 85 -14.72 -6.94 -21.01
C LEU A 85 -16.24 -7.00 -20.99
N ILE A 86 -16.85 -6.48 -19.92
CA ILE A 86 -18.31 -6.44 -19.79
C ILE A 86 -18.92 -5.59 -20.90
N GLN A 87 -18.34 -4.44 -21.22
CA GLN A 87 -18.83 -3.57 -22.28
C GLN A 87 -18.72 -4.23 -23.66
N CYS A 88 -17.59 -4.85 -23.99
CA CYS A 88 -17.42 -5.59 -25.25
C CYS A 88 -18.42 -6.75 -25.36
N ASN A 89 -18.64 -7.48 -24.27
CA ASN A 89 -19.57 -8.61 -24.26
C ASN A 89 -21.04 -8.20 -24.32
N LYS A 90 -21.40 -6.97 -23.92
CA LYS A 90 -22.78 -6.45 -24.06
C LYS A 90 -23.19 -6.21 -25.51
N VAL A 91 -22.24 -5.85 -26.37
CA VAL A 91 -22.51 -5.52 -27.78
C VAL A 91 -22.46 -6.79 -28.65
N ARG A 92 -21.77 -7.84 -28.21
CA ARG A 92 -21.60 -9.08 -28.96
C ARG A 92 -22.69 -10.08 -28.58
N GLU A 93 -23.54 -10.42 -29.54
CA GLU A 93 -24.43 -11.58 -29.41
C GLU A 93 -23.64 -12.85 -29.74
N ILE A 94 -23.15 -13.53 -28.70
CA ILE A 94 -22.41 -14.79 -28.80
C ILE A 94 -23.33 -15.92 -28.31
N ASN A 95 -23.24 -17.08 -28.95
CA ASN A 95 -23.96 -18.28 -28.52
C ASN A 95 -23.50 -18.72 -27.12
N GLU A 96 -24.40 -19.25 -26.28
CA GLU A 96 -24.06 -19.64 -24.90
C GLU A 96 -22.96 -20.71 -24.83
N GLN A 97 -22.85 -21.57 -25.84
CA GLN A 97 -21.86 -22.65 -25.89
C GLN A 97 -20.41 -22.16 -26.06
N GLU A 98 -20.22 -20.96 -26.61
CA GLU A 98 -18.89 -20.37 -26.82
C GLU A 98 -18.45 -19.49 -25.64
N LYS A 99 -19.28 -19.36 -24.59
CA LYS A 99 -19.01 -18.49 -23.44
C LYS A 99 -18.35 -19.28 -22.30
N ILE A 100 -17.22 -18.78 -21.84
CA ILE A 100 -16.61 -19.23 -20.58
C ILE A 100 -17.05 -18.27 -19.46
N LYS A 101 -17.85 -18.78 -18.51
CA LYS A 101 -18.36 -18.01 -17.38
C LYS A 101 -17.30 -17.84 -16.29
N PHE A 102 -17.35 -16.70 -15.60
CA PHE A 102 -16.51 -16.46 -14.43
C PHE A 102 -17.11 -17.16 -13.19
N PRO A 103 -16.29 -17.62 -12.23
CA PRO A 103 -14.83 -17.65 -12.24
C PRO A 103 -14.25 -18.94 -12.86
N PHE A 104 -13.15 -18.84 -13.60
CA PHE A 104 -12.38 -19.97 -14.12
C PHE A 104 -10.88 -19.83 -13.82
N LEU A 105 -10.06 -20.80 -14.21
CA LEU A 105 -8.59 -20.71 -14.16
C LEU A 105 -8.06 -21.20 -15.49
N LEU A 106 -7.09 -20.50 -16.08
CA LEU A 106 -6.47 -20.94 -17.32
C LEU A 106 -5.12 -21.58 -17.01
N VAL A 107 -4.94 -22.82 -17.46
CA VAL A 107 -3.66 -23.51 -17.44
C VAL A 107 -3.20 -23.65 -18.88
N LYS A 108 -2.04 -23.08 -19.18
CA LYS A 108 -1.39 -23.14 -20.49
C LYS A 108 -0.16 -24.02 -20.38
N THR A 109 -0.03 -24.94 -21.32
CA THR A 109 1.20 -25.72 -21.53
C THR A 109 1.67 -25.51 -22.96
N GLN A 110 2.97 -25.67 -23.21
CA GLN A 110 3.47 -25.78 -24.58
C GLN A 110 3.18 -27.18 -25.09
N LEU A 111 2.75 -27.29 -26.35
CA LEU A 111 2.72 -28.56 -27.05
C LEU A 111 3.93 -28.61 -27.99
N THR A 112 4.78 -29.59 -27.78
CA THR A 112 5.82 -30.03 -28.70
C THR A 112 5.30 -31.27 -29.43
N ASN A 113 5.48 -31.33 -30.75
CA ASN A 113 4.91 -32.37 -31.63
C ASN A 113 5.43 -33.81 -31.39
N SER A 114 5.95 -34.11 -30.20
CA SER A 114 6.26 -35.48 -29.78
C SER A 114 4.97 -36.22 -29.45
N GLU A 115 4.79 -37.39 -30.04
CA GLU A 115 3.62 -38.26 -29.93
C GLU A 115 3.34 -38.76 -28.49
N ASP A 116 4.24 -38.47 -27.53
CA ASP A 116 4.20 -38.89 -26.12
C ASP A 116 3.89 -37.76 -25.11
N GLU A 117 3.18 -36.70 -25.54
CA GLU A 117 2.75 -35.64 -24.63
C GLU A 117 1.56 -36.07 -23.77
N GLU A 118 1.87 -36.72 -22.65
CA GLU A 118 0.89 -37.05 -21.62
C GLU A 118 0.58 -35.80 -20.77
N LEU A 119 -0.46 -35.06 -21.15
CA LEU A 119 -1.20 -34.22 -20.21
C LEU A 119 -2.16 -35.13 -19.43
N ILE A 120 -1.79 -35.49 -18.21
CA ILE A 120 -2.61 -36.34 -17.35
C ILE A 120 -3.48 -35.46 -16.47
N LEU A 121 -4.79 -35.67 -16.57
CA LEU A 121 -5.82 -34.99 -15.80
C LEU A 121 -6.52 -36.03 -14.92
N GLU A 122 -6.20 -36.03 -13.63
CA GLU A 122 -6.87 -36.88 -12.65
C GLU A 122 -7.84 -36.03 -11.83
N SER A 123 -9.12 -36.39 -11.82
CA SER A 123 -10.13 -35.78 -10.96
C SER A 123 -10.53 -36.76 -9.87
N HIS A 124 -10.64 -36.27 -8.64
CA HIS A 124 -11.19 -37.08 -7.55
C HIS A 124 -12.71 -37.20 -7.68
N LYS A 125 -13.29 -38.34 -7.30
CA LYS A 125 -14.73 -38.60 -7.47
C LYS A 125 -15.63 -37.62 -6.71
N SER A 126 -15.19 -37.10 -5.58
CA SER A 126 -15.89 -36.06 -4.81
C SER A 126 -15.59 -34.63 -5.30
N MET A 127 -14.78 -34.47 -6.34
CA MET A 127 -14.33 -33.18 -6.88
C MET A 127 -13.51 -32.31 -5.91
N ASP A 128 -12.90 -32.91 -4.88
CA ASP A 128 -12.10 -32.18 -3.89
C ASP A 128 -10.74 -31.71 -4.44
N TYR A 129 -10.20 -32.40 -5.45
CA TYR A 129 -8.98 -31.99 -6.13
C TYR A 129 -8.99 -32.36 -7.62
N LEU A 130 -8.27 -31.55 -8.39
CA LEU A 130 -7.90 -31.82 -9.77
C LEU A 130 -6.38 -31.83 -9.84
N LYS A 131 -5.80 -32.97 -10.24
CA LYS A 131 -4.36 -33.13 -10.44
C LYS A 131 -4.08 -33.03 -11.94
N ILE A 132 -3.19 -32.11 -12.28
CA ILE A 132 -2.73 -31.87 -13.65
C ILE A 132 -1.24 -32.19 -13.67
N GLN A 133 -0.84 -33.18 -14.44
CA GLN A 133 0.55 -33.56 -14.63
C GLN A 133 0.90 -33.37 -16.11
N SER A 134 1.98 -32.65 -16.36
CA SER A 134 2.52 -32.43 -17.70
C SER A 134 4.04 -32.57 -17.63
N LYS A 135 4.65 -33.05 -18.72
CA LYS A 135 6.11 -33.05 -18.90
C LYS A 135 6.64 -31.62 -19.14
N ASN A 136 5.79 -30.73 -19.66
CA ASN A 136 6.14 -29.37 -20.03
C ASN A 136 5.81 -28.38 -18.90
N GLU A 137 6.42 -27.20 -18.96
CA GLU A 137 6.18 -26.14 -17.98
C GLU A 137 4.71 -25.66 -18.05
N LEU A 138 4.02 -25.75 -16.92
CA LEU A 138 2.64 -25.29 -16.78
C LEU A 138 2.60 -23.83 -16.33
N GLN A 139 1.95 -22.99 -17.13
CA GLN A 139 1.69 -21.59 -16.81
C GLN A 139 0.24 -21.43 -16.37
N ILE A 140 0.04 -20.93 -15.16
CA ILE A 140 -1.28 -20.74 -14.56
C ILE A 140 -1.63 -19.25 -14.58
N PHE A 141 -2.78 -18.92 -15.17
CA PHE A 141 -3.28 -17.56 -15.26
C PHE A 141 -4.61 -17.42 -14.53
N GLY A 142 -4.67 -16.45 -13.62
CA GLY A 142 -5.93 -16.01 -13.03
C GLY A 142 -6.77 -15.23 -14.04
N ILE A 143 -8.07 -15.19 -13.81
CA ILE A 143 -9.02 -14.58 -14.76
C ILE A 143 -8.74 -13.10 -14.96
N LEU A 144 -8.45 -12.38 -13.87
CA LEU A 144 -8.17 -10.95 -13.92
C LEU A 144 -6.88 -10.64 -14.71
N SER A 145 -5.86 -11.51 -14.63
CA SER A 145 -4.65 -11.36 -15.46
C SER A 145 -4.94 -11.57 -16.94
N ILE A 146 -5.82 -12.51 -17.28
CA ILE A 146 -6.23 -12.75 -18.68
C ILE A 146 -6.96 -11.52 -19.22
N ALA A 147 -7.93 -10.99 -18.46
CA ALA A 147 -8.63 -9.77 -18.84
C ALA A 147 -7.64 -8.60 -19.06
N GLN A 148 -6.65 -8.44 -18.18
CA GLN A 148 -5.62 -7.41 -18.35
C GLN A 148 -4.79 -7.60 -19.62
N GLN A 149 -4.34 -8.82 -19.92
CA GLN A 149 -3.56 -9.11 -21.12
C GLN A 149 -4.35 -8.86 -22.41
N LEU A 150 -5.63 -9.22 -22.43
CA LEU A 150 -6.52 -9.00 -23.59
C LEU A 150 -6.61 -7.52 -23.97
N PHE A 151 -6.74 -6.62 -22.99
CA PHE A 151 -6.89 -5.18 -23.25
C PHE A 151 -5.58 -4.40 -23.28
N GLN A 152 -4.48 -4.91 -22.71
CA GLN A 152 -3.15 -4.30 -22.87
C GLN A 152 -2.67 -4.35 -24.31
N ASN A 153 -2.91 -5.46 -25.01
CA ASN A 153 -2.51 -5.63 -26.40
C ASN A 153 -3.27 -4.71 -27.37
N GLN A 154 -4.48 -4.25 -27.00
CA GLN A 154 -5.28 -3.34 -27.81
C GLN A 154 -4.80 -1.87 -27.73
N GLN A 155 -4.14 -1.46 -26.66
CA GLN A 155 -3.61 -0.09 -26.53
C GLN A 155 -2.27 0.11 -27.24
N SER A 156 -1.50 -0.95 -27.49
CA SER A 156 -0.21 -0.88 -28.18
C SER A 156 -0.30 -0.90 -29.71
N GLN A 157 -1.50 -1.02 -30.28
CA GLN A 157 -1.73 -1.06 -31.73
C GLN A 157 -2.38 0.21 -32.31
N ASN A 158 -2.55 1.25 -31.50
CA ASN A 158 -3.03 2.58 -31.93
C ASN A 158 -1.98 3.66 -31.67
#